data_AF-A0A850STG2-F1
#
_entry.id   AF-A0A850STG2-F1
#
_cell.length_a   1.000
_cell.length_b   1.000
_cell.length_c   1.000
_cell.angle_alpha   90.00
_cell.angle_beta   90.00
_cell.angle_gamma   90.00
#
_symmetry.space_group_name_H-M   'P 1'
#
loop_
_entity.id
_entity.type
_entity.pdbx_description
1 polymer ?
#
loop_
_entity_poly.entity_id
_entity_poly.type
_entity_poly.pdbx_seq_one_letter_code
_entity_poly.pdbx_strand_id
1 'polypeptide(L)'
;MLSVALRGQDVGDRPPIREAPDAPAAQLRTALSFAHDVFGQPQRQLRPGGEHHNKHHHRADKGQRAPDDVGHGTALDPTPLYTHFYHWVELADRAREPVKSPIRAAEPLYDIYAGRSEGMATAMEEVLMHAGLYDDNPRSREIVWIMLANRAARGLASLYVQSNDMSLDEAGKFHARWTPRKWSDPASDLVAFEQLLYLRQPGYGVSYVTGKLELDRLISEYAYDQEQRGAAFDLPEFFRILKEAGIVPFATINDETTQHGADARE
;
A
#
# COMPACT_ATOMS: atom_id res chain seq x y z
N MET A 1 -17.44 19.00 5.53
CA MET A 1 -18.46 19.82 4.84
C MET A 1 -17.77 20.95 4.09
N LEU A 2 -17.29 20.70 2.87
CA LEU A 2 -17.02 21.80 1.94
C LEU A 2 -17.51 21.34 0.57
N SER A 3 -18.71 21.80 0.25
CA SER A 3 -19.27 21.85 -1.10
C SER A 3 -19.54 23.32 -1.36
N VAL A 4 -19.43 23.72 -2.64
CA VAL A 4 -19.84 25.01 -3.21
C VAL A 4 -18.83 26.16 -3.16
N ALA A 5 -18.04 26.26 -4.24
CA ALA A 5 -17.80 27.45 -5.04
C ALA A 5 -17.03 26.95 -6.28
N LEU A 6 -17.56 26.91 -7.49
CA LEU A 6 -17.83 28.06 -8.35
C LEU A 6 -18.77 27.61 -9.49
N ARG A 7 -19.92 28.25 -9.64
CA ARG A 7 -20.68 28.27 -10.90
C ARG A 7 -20.47 29.63 -11.55
N GLY A 8 -20.23 29.61 -12.86
CA GLY A 8 -20.42 30.76 -13.73
C GLY A 8 -19.14 31.36 -14.28
N GLN A 9 -18.55 30.72 -15.29
CA GLN A 9 -17.92 31.43 -16.40
C GLN A 9 -18.26 30.75 -17.73
N ASP A 10 -18.48 31.60 -18.71
CA ASP A 10 -18.95 31.39 -20.08
C ASP A 10 -18.25 30.21 -20.79
N VAL A 11 -19.05 29.31 -21.39
CA VAL A 11 -18.55 28.21 -22.23
C VAL A 11 -18.74 28.61 -23.68
N GLY A 12 -17.84 29.46 -24.17
CA GLY A 12 -17.63 29.68 -25.60
C GLY A 12 -16.70 28.59 -26.17
N ASP A 13 -17.10 28.01 -27.31
CA ASP A 13 -16.40 27.06 -28.19
C ASP A 13 -15.02 26.54 -27.70
N ARG A 14 -15.02 25.42 -26.98
CA ARG A 14 -13.84 24.53 -26.89
C ARG A 14 -14.03 23.37 -27.88
N PRO A 15 -13.00 23.01 -28.68
CA PRO A 15 -13.07 21.83 -29.52
C PRO A 15 -13.24 20.57 -28.65
N PRO A 16 -13.97 19.55 -29.13
CA PRO A 16 -14.18 18.33 -28.37
C PRO A 16 -12.82 17.67 -28.07
N ILE A 17 -12.63 17.28 -26.81
CA ILE A 17 -11.52 16.43 -26.39
C ILE A 17 -11.63 15.15 -27.25
N ARG A 18 -10.63 14.92 -28.11
CA ARG A 18 -10.51 13.65 -28.84
C ARG A 18 -10.33 12.54 -27.81
N GLU A 19 -11.32 11.65 -27.73
CA GLU A 19 -11.19 10.38 -27.03
C GLU A 19 -9.97 9.63 -27.60
N ALA A 20 -8.99 9.35 -26.73
CA ALA A 20 -7.94 8.40 -27.04
C ALA A 20 -8.53 6.98 -26.92
N PRO A 21 -8.39 6.12 -27.95
CA PRO A 21 -8.97 4.78 -27.90
C PRO A 21 -8.19 3.87 -26.93
N ASP A 22 -8.92 3.16 -26.08
CA ASP A 22 -8.59 1.86 -25.47
C ASP A 22 -7.43 1.73 -24.45
N ALA A 23 -7.00 2.80 -23.79
CA ALA A 23 -5.93 2.74 -22.77
C ALA A 23 -6.23 1.92 -21.49
N PRO A 24 -7.46 1.88 -20.91
CA PRO A 24 -7.68 1.21 -19.61
C PRO A 24 -7.59 -0.32 -19.69
N ALA A 25 -8.14 -0.91 -20.76
CA ALA A 25 -8.17 -2.36 -20.92
C ALA A 25 -6.80 -2.96 -21.29
N ALA A 26 -5.90 -2.19 -21.90
CA ALA A 26 -4.54 -2.64 -22.21
C ALA A 26 -3.65 -2.69 -20.95
N GLN A 27 -3.81 -1.72 -20.04
CA GLN A 27 -3.06 -1.68 -18.77
C GLN A 27 -3.56 -2.74 -17.78
N LEU A 28 -4.88 -2.94 -17.69
CA LEU A 28 -5.50 -4.05 -16.93
C LEU A 28 -5.11 -5.43 -17.49
N ARG A 29 -5.06 -5.59 -18.82
CA ARG A 29 -4.57 -6.83 -19.44
C ARG A 29 -3.09 -7.07 -19.16
N THR A 30 -2.28 -6.01 -19.09
CA THR A 30 -0.86 -6.12 -18.75
C THR A 30 -0.67 -6.51 -17.28
N ALA A 31 -1.42 -5.91 -16.36
CA ALA A 31 -1.40 -6.28 -14.94
C ALA A 31 -1.92 -7.70 -14.68
N LEU A 32 -2.98 -8.13 -15.38
CA LEU A 32 -3.53 -9.49 -15.29
C LEU A 32 -2.62 -10.54 -15.97
N SER A 33 -2.01 -10.20 -17.10
CA SER A 33 -0.99 -11.04 -17.78
C SER A 33 0.25 -11.21 -16.89
N PHE A 34 0.69 -10.14 -16.23
CA PHE A 34 1.79 -10.17 -15.28
C PHE A 34 1.45 -11.02 -14.04
N ALA A 35 0.24 -10.86 -13.48
CA ALA A 35 -0.24 -11.71 -12.40
C ALA A 35 -0.32 -13.18 -12.82
N HIS A 36 -0.80 -13.50 -14.03
CA HIS A 36 -0.84 -14.87 -14.54
C HIS A 36 0.57 -15.46 -14.74
N ASP A 37 1.54 -14.69 -15.24
CA ASP A 37 2.92 -15.15 -15.43
C ASP A 37 3.70 -15.30 -14.12
N VAL A 38 3.35 -14.51 -13.10
CA VAL A 38 3.98 -14.56 -11.76
C VAL A 38 3.32 -15.64 -10.87
N PHE A 39 2.00 -15.79 -10.93
CA PHE A 39 1.24 -16.72 -10.08
C PHE A 39 0.88 -18.05 -10.76
N GLY A 40 1.06 -18.18 -12.08
CA GLY A 40 0.75 -19.40 -12.86
C GLY A 40 1.91 -20.36 -13.06
N GLN A 41 3.12 -20.04 -12.59
CA GLN A 41 4.26 -20.95 -12.68
C GLN A 41 4.21 -21.99 -11.55
N PRO A 42 4.35 -23.29 -11.84
CA PRO A 42 4.50 -24.30 -10.80
C PRO A 42 5.75 -23.97 -9.98
N GLN A 43 5.56 -23.72 -8.69
CA GLN A 43 6.62 -23.47 -7.71
C GLN A 43 7.74 -24.51 -7.89
N ARG A 44 8.86 -24.11 -8.52
CA ARG A 44 10.06 -24.93 -8.59
C ARG A 44 10.61 -25.01 -7.18
N GLN A 45 10.38 -26.16 -6.57
CA GLN A 45 10.97 -26.69 -5.33
C GLN A 45 12.23 -25.93 -4.87
N LEU A 46 12.05 -25.02 -3.92
CA LEU A 46 13.12 -24.66 -3.01
C LEU A 46 13.39 -25.91 -2.14
N ARG A 47 14.61 -26.45 -2.23
CA ARG A 47 15.02 -27.64 -1.48
C ARG A 47 15.02 -27.36 0.03
N PRO A 48 14.63 -28.34 0.87
CA PRO A 48 14.56 -28.16 2.31
C PRO A 48 15.95 -28.28 2.93
N GLY A 49 16.32 -27.33 3.78
CA GLY A 49 17.51 -27.42 4.63
C GLY A 49 17.23 -26.73 5.96
N GLY A 50 17.02 -27.53 7.01
CA GLY A 50 16.91 -27.05 8.39
C GLY A 50 15.67 -27.53 9.15
N GLU A 51 15.50 -28.84 9.30
CA GLU A 51 14.62 -29.40 10.33
C GLU A 51 15.22 -29.12 11.72
N HIS A 52 14.58 -28.29 12.54
CA HIS A 52 14.61 -28.45 14.00
C HIS A 52 13.30 -27.97 14.64
N HIS A 53 12.47 -28.96 14.97
CA HIS A 53 11.60 -29.06 16.14
C HIS A 53 10.85 -27.81 16.64
N ASN A 54 9.54 -27.77 16.34
CA ASN A 54 8.56 -27.53 17.40
C ASN A 54 7.26 -28.31 17.13
N LYS A 55 7.20 -29.55 17.65
CA LYS A 55 5.99 -30.38 17.67
C LYS A 55 5.40 -30.34 19.08
N HIS A 56 4.62 -29.31 19.40
CA HIS A 56 3.68 -29.39 20.53
C HIS A 56 2.36 -28.67 20.20
N HIS A 57 1.32 -29.50 20.04
CA HIS A 57 -0.10 -29.27 20.28
C HIS A 57 -0.76 -27.96 19.81
N HIS A 58 -1.64 -28.06 18.82
CA HIS A 58 -3.08 -27.96 19.06
C HIS A 58 -3.86 -28.63 17.91
N ARG A 59 -4.63 -29.67 18.26
CA ARG A 59 -5.79 -30.11 17.48
C ARG A 59 -6.84 -29.03 17.72
N ALA A 60 -6.96 -28.08 16.79
CA ALA A 60 -8.02 -27.08 16.81
C ALA A 60 -9.13 -27.52 15.85
N ASP A 61 -10.34 -27.38 16.38
CA ASP A 61 -11.63 -27.72 15.82
C ASP A 61 -11.83 -27.17 14.39
N LYS A 62 -12.41 -27.97 13.49
CA LYS A 62 -12.79 -27.55 12.13
C LYS A 62 -14.15 -26.83 12.16
N GLY A 63 -14.37 -25.96 13.14
CA GLY A 63 -15.42 -24.95 13.05
C GLY A 63 -15.02 -23.96 11.97
N GLN A 64 -15.93 -23.60 11.07
CA GLN A 64 -15.74 -22.51 10.12
C GLN A 64 -15.30 -21.26 10.88
N ARG A 65 -13.99 -20.99 10.87
CA ARG A 65 -13.44 -19.75 11.40
C ARG A 65 -14.08 -18.64 10.59
N ALA A 66 -14.77 -17.70 11.24
CA ALA A 66 -15.23 -16.51 10.56
C ALA A 66 -14.04 -15.90 9.80
N PRO A 67 -14.22 -15.41 8.56
CA PRO A 67 -13.14 -14.76 7.84
C PRO A 67 -12.53 -13.67 8.71
N ASP A 68 -11.22 -13.52 8.65
CA ASP A 68 -10.58 -12.32 9.17
C ASP A 68 -10.94 -11.12 8.29
N ASP A 69 -10.47 -9.95 8.67
CA ASP A 69 -10.69 -8.70 7.94
C ASP A 69 -10.28 -8.76 6.48
N VAL A 70 -9.12 -9.35 6.18
CA VAL A 70 -8.64 -9.58 4.82
C VAL A 70 -9.55 -10.57 4.09
N GLY A 71 -9.95 -11.67 4.74
CA GLY A 71 -10.85 -12.68 4.20
C GLY A 71 -12.24 -12.12 3.89
N HIS A 72 -12.77 -11.25 4.75
CA HIS A 72 -14.03 -10.54 4.53
C HIS A 72 -13.96 -9.61 3.33
N GLY A 73 -12.91 -8.80 3.22
CA GLY A 73 -12.69 -7.91 2.07
C GLY A 73 -12.58 -8.70 0.77
N THR A 74 -11.71 -9.70 0.74
CA THR A 74 -11.42 -10.53 -0.44
C THR A 74 -12.65 -11.31 -0.92
N ALA A 75 -13.50 -11.78 0.00
CA ALA A 75 -14.74 -12.46 -0.35
C ALA A 75 -15.76 -11.54 -1.02
N LEU A 76 -15.70 -10.23 -0.75
CA LEU A 76 -16.55 -9.22 -1.39
C LEU A 76 -15.96 -8.75 -2.71
N ASP A 77 -14.68 -8.40 -2.71
CA ASP A 77 -13.90 -8.05 -3.90
C ASP A 77 -12.39 -8.19 -3.59
N PRO A 78 -11.65 -9.04 -4.32
CA PRO A 78 -10.21 -9.19 -4.12
C PRO A 78 -9.38 -8.03 -4.72
N THR A 79 -9.97 -7.17 -5.55
CA THR A 79 -9.21 -6.16 -6.31
C THR A 79 -8.42 -5.19 -5.43
N PRO A 80 -8.94 -4.66 -4.30
CA PRO A 80 -8.13 -3.87 -3.36
C PRO A 80 -6.91 -4.62 -2.79
N LEU A 81 -7.03 -5.92 -2.54
CA LEU A 81 -5.89 -6.72 -2.10
C LEU A 81 -4.87 -6.89 -3.24
N TYR A 82 -5.32 -7.06 -4.48
CA TYR A 82 -4.42 -7.16 -5.64
C TYR A 82 -3.67 -5.85 -5.92
N THR A 83 -4.24 -4.70 -5.61
CA THR A 83 -3.51 -3.43 -5.69
C THR A 83 -2.49 -3.27 -4.57
N HIS A 84 -2.76 -3.82 -3.38
CA HIS A 84 -1.79 -3.90 -2.29
C HIS A 84 -0.58 -4.76 -2.64
N PHE A 85 -0.78 -5.80 -3.45
CA PHE A 85 0.25 -6.68 -3.97
C PHE A 85 1.28 -6.01 -4.91
N TYR A 86 1.29 -4.68 -4.98
CA TYR A 86 2.35 -3.88 -5.62
C TYR A 86 3.77 -4.27 -5.17
N HIS A 87 3.93 -4.85 -3.97
CA HIS A 87 5.18 -5.47 -3.53
C HIS A 87 5.81 -6.39 -4.60
N TRP A 88 5.00 -7.19 -5.30
CA TRP A 88 5.52 -8.13 -6.30
C TRP A 88 5.96 -7.42 -7.58
N VAL A 89 5.36 -6.28 -7.91
CA VAL A 89 5.81 -5.43 -9.01
C VAL A 89 7.22 -4.93 -8.71
N GLU A 90 7.45 -4.40 -7.51
CA GLU A 90 8.78 -3.89 -7.12
C GLU A 90 9.84 -4.99 -7.06
N LEU A 91 9.48 -6.17 -6.54
CA LEU A 91 10.40 -7.32 -6.51
C LEU A 91 10.74 -7.80 -7.92
N ALA A 92 9.78 -7.80 -8.84
CA ALA A 92 10.01 -8.15 -10.23
C ALA A 92 10.86 -7.10 -10.96
N ASP A 93 10.57 -5.81 -10.75
CA ASP A 93 11.35 -4.70 -11.30
C ASP A 93 12.80 -4.78 -10.81
N ARG A 94 13.03 -4.99 -9.51
CA ARG A 94 14.37 -5.19 -8.95
C ARG A 94 15.12 -6.34 -9.61
N ALA A 95 14.42 -7.44 -9.94
CA ALA A 95 15.04 -8.62 -10.54
C ALA A 95 15.29 -8.47 -12.06
N ARG A 96 14.42 -7.77 -12.79
CA ARG A 96 14.45 -7.70 -14.26
C ARG A 96 15.08 -6.41 -14.78
N GLU A 97 14.91 -5.32 -14.06
CA GLU A 97 15.31 -3.96 -14.44
C GLU A 97 15.94 -3.23 -13.24
N PRO A 98 17.08 -3.73 -12.72
CA PRO A 98 17.70 -3.14 -11.53
C PRO A 98 18.12 -1.69 -11.77
N VAL A 99 17.99 -0.87 -10.72
CA VAL A 99 18.41 0.53 -10.76
C VAL A 99 19.92 0.67 -11.01
N LYS A 100 20.33 1.80 -11.59
CA LYS A 100 21.74 2.04 -11.98
C LYS A 100 22.71 2.06 -10.80
N SER A 101 22.25 2.50 -9.62
CA SER A 101 23.09 2.57 -8.42
C SER A 101 23.36 1.16 -7.89
N PRO A 102 24.62 0.69 -7.85
CA PRO A 102 24.93 -0.65 -7.35
C PRO A 102 24.59 -0.81 -5.86
N ILE A 103 24.60 0.28 -5.09
CA ILE A 103 24.22 0.27 -3.68
C ILE A 103 22.70 0.10 -3.52
N ARG A 104 21.90 0.82 -4.32
CA ARG A 104 20.43 0.72 -4.25
C ARG A 104 19.89 -0.54 -4.93
N ALA A 105 20.63 -1.11 -5.87
CA ALA A 105 20.29 -2.39 -6.51
C ALA A 105 20.62 -3.61 -5.64
N ALA A 106 21.52 -3.46 -4.65
CA ALA A 106 21.87 -4.55 -3.77
C ALA A 106 20.69 -4.96 -2.87
N GLU A 107 20.54 -6.26 -2.64
CA GLU A 107 19.53 -6.76 -1.71
C GLU A 107 19.94 -6.43 -0.27
N PRO A 108 19.09 -5.73 0.51
CA PRO A 108 19.39 -5.46 1.90
C PRO A 108 19.36 -6.77 2.71
N LEU A 109 20.25 -6.88 3.70
CA LEU A 109 20.36 -8.07 4.56
C LEU A 109 19.15 -8.24 5.49
N TYR A 110 18.39 -7.17 5.72
CA TYR A 110 17.21 -7.14 6.56
C TYR A 110 16.13 -6.33 5.86
N ASP A 111 14.87 -6.57 6.23
CA ASP A 111 13.73 -5.79 5.74
C ASP A 111 13.65 -4.42 6.43
N ILE A 112 14.63 -3.56 6.13
CA ILE A 112 14.79 -2.24 6.73
C ILE A 112 13.91 -1.18 6.08
N TYR A 113 13.21 -1.51 5.00
CA TYR A 113 12.39 -0.58 4.23
C TYR A 113 10.89 -0.87 4.35
N ALA A 114 10.47 -1.62 5.37
CA ALA A 114 9.05 -1.93 5.63
C ALA A 114 8.17 -0.67 5.64
N GLY A 115 8.64 0.45 6.22
CA GLY A 115 7.98 1.76 6.14
C GLY A 115 7.61 2.16 4.71
N ARG A 116 8.61 2.18 3.82
CA ARG A 116 8.43 2.53 2.41
C ARG A 116 7.63 1.47 1.65
N SER A 117 7.94 0.20 1.83
CA SER A 117 7.30 -0.90 1.08
C SER A 117 5.83 -1.06 1.44
N GLU A 118 5.49 -1.12 2.73
CA GLU A 118 4.10 -1.22 3.19
C GLU A 118 3.32 0.07 2.93
N GLY A 119 4.00 1.22 3.05
CA GLY A 119 3.45 2.52 2.68
C GLY A 119 3.06 2.61 1.21
N MET A 120 3.95 2.18 0.31
CA MET A 120 3.71 2.11 -1.14
C MET A 120 2.53 1.21 -1.46
N ALA A 121 2.52 -0.02 -0.94
CA ALA A 121 1.43 -0.97 -1.15
C ALA A 121 0.08 -0.42 -0.66
N THR A 122 0.06 0.19 0.53
CA THR A 122 -1.14 0.80 1.10
C THR A 122 -1.60 2.03 0.31
N ALA A 123 -0.66 2.84 -0.19
CA ALA A 123 -0.98 3.97 -1.06
C ALA A 123 -1.55 3.52 -2.41
N MET A 124 -1.03 2.44 -3.01
CA MET A 124 -1.51 1.96 -4.31
C MET A 124 -2.98 1.56 -4.33
N GLU A 125 -3.51 1.08 -3.20
CA GLU A 125 -4.96 0.85 -3.05
C GLU A 125 -5.77 2.13 -3.29
N GLU A 126 -5.32 3.27 -2.76
CA GLU A 126 -6.02 4.56 -2.89
C GLU A 126 -5.64 5.32 -4.18
N VAL A 127 -4.39 5.23 -4.63
CA VAL A 127 -3.94 5.83 -5.90
C VAL A 127 -4.74 5.25 -7.07
N LEU A 128 -4.87 3.91 -7.14
CA LEU A 128 -5.63 3.26 -8.21
C LEU A 128 -7.13 3.49 -8.08
N MET A 129 -7.65 3.63 -6.84
CA MET A 129 -9.02 4.09 -6.61
C MET A 129 -9.27 5.48 -7.20
N HIS A 130 -8.32 6.42 -7.05
CA HIS A 130 -8.43 7.77 -7.62
C HIS A 130 -8.18 7.80 -9.14
N ALA A 131 -7.42 6.84 -9.68
CA ALA A 131 -7.22 6.66 -11.11
C ALA A 131 -8.41 5.99 -11.83
N GLY A 132 -9.47 5.64 -11.10
CA GLY A 132 -10.73 5.14 -11.65
C GLY A 132 -10.86 3.62 -11.70
N LEU A 133 -9.94 2.85 -11.09
CA LEU A 133 -9.98 1.38 -11.10
C LEU A 133 -11.29 0.80 -10.51
N TYR A 134 -11.95 1.56 -9.63
CA TYR A 134 -13.15 1.12 -8.90
C TYR A 134 -14.40 1.94 -9.20
N ASP A 135 -14.42 2.73 -10.29
CA ASP A 135 -15.53 3.66 -10.57
C ASP A 135 -16.87 2.94 -10.75
N ASP A 136 -16.84 1.73 -11.32
CA ASP A 136 -18.03 0.89 -11.50
C ASP A 136 -18.35 0.01 -10.28
N ASN A 137 -17.51 0.02 -9.24
CA ASN A 137 -17.69 -0.81 -8.05
C ASN A 137 -17.48 0.00 -6.74
N PRO A 138 -18.53 0.67 -6.24
CA PRO A 138 -18.44 1.44 -4.99
C PRO A 138 -18.10 0.57 -3.77
N ARG A 139 -18.31 -0.76 -3.83
CA ARG A 139 -17.93 -1.66 -2.74
C ARG A 139 -16.42 -1.80 -2.61
N SER A 140 -15.67 -1.83 -3.72
CA SER A 140 -14.20 -1.91 -3.69
C SER A 140 -13.61 -0.69 -3.01
N ARG A 141 -14.15 0.49 -3.33
CA ARG A 141 -13.76 1.75 -2.70
C ARG A 141 -13.96 1.68 -1.18
N GLU A 142 -15.11 1.15 -0.75
CA GLU A 142 -15.37 0.92 0.68
C GLU A 142 -14.33 0.01 1.34
N ILE A 143 -13.97 -1.09 0.68
CA ILE A 143 -12.95 -2.01 1.20
C ILE A 143 -11.61 -1.30 1.38
N VAL A 144 -11.16 -0.47 0.42
CA VAL A 144 -9.93 0.33 0.56
C VAL A 144 -9.96 1.17 1.84
N TRP A 145 -11.04 1.91 2.09
CA TRP A 145 -11.15 2.74 3.31
C TRP A 145 -11.26 1.90 4.60
N ILE A 146 -11.93 0.75 4.56
CA ILE A 146 -12.02 -0.16 5.71
C ILE A 146 -10.62 -0.70 6.05
N MET A 147 -9.86 -1.14 5.05
CA MET A 147 -8.50 -1.66 5.23
C MET A 147 -7.53 -0.56 5.70
N LEU A 148 -7.68 0.68 5.22
CA LEU A 148 -6.92 1.82 5.71
C LEU A 148 -7.22 2.12 7.19
N ALA A 149 -8.51 2.14 7.58
CA ALA A 149 -8.91 2.34 8.98
C ALA A 149 -8.41 1.21 9.89
N ASN A 150 -8.44 -0.03 9.40
CA ASN A 150 -7.89 -1.19 10.08
C ASN A 150 -6.38 -1.05 10.35
N ARG A 151 -5.60 -0.66 9.34
CA ARG A 151 -4.16 -0.40 9.48
C ARG A 151 -3.87 0.77 10.42
N ALA A 152 -4.68 1.83 10.38
CA ALA A 152 -4.57 2.94 11.33
C ALA A 152 -4.84 2.49 12.79
N ALA A 153 -5.84 1.64 12.99
CA ALA A 153 -6.16 1.08 14.31
C ALA A 153 -5.02 0.20 14.85
N ARG A 154 -4.47 -0.68 14.00
CA ARG A 154 -3.28 -1.50 14.30
C ARG A 154 -2.07 -0.64 14.67
N GLY A 155 -1.80 0.40 13.88
CA GLY A 155 -0.70 1.33 14.11
C GLY A 155 -0.82 2.07 15.44
N LEU A 156 -1.98 2.68 15.72
CA LEU A 156 -2.21 3.38 16.98
C LEU A 156 -2.13 2.44 18.19
N ALA A 157 -2.75 1.26 18.12
CA ALA A 157 -2.66 0.25 19.17
C ALA A 157 -1.20 -0.12 19.45
N SER A 158 -0.39 -0.31 18.40
CA SER A 158 1.04 -0.62 18.57
C SER A 158 1.80 0.49 19.28
N LEU A 159 1.52 1.76 19.01
CA LEU A 159 2.17 2.88 19.68
C LEU A 159 1.81 2.91 21.17
N TYR A 160 0.53 2.73 21.51
CA TYR A 160 0.10 2.70 22.92
C TYR A 160 0.69 1.52 23.69
N VAL A 161 0.89 0.36 23.05
CA VAL A 161 1.58 -0.76 23.69
C VAL A 161 3.05 -0.43 23.93
N GLN A 162 3.73 0.16 22.95
CA GLN A 162 5.15 0.53 23.08
C GLN A 162 5.38 1.64 24.12
N SER A 163 4.42 2.56 24.31
CA SER A 163 4.46 3.58 25.36
C SER A 163 4.02 3.07 26.74
N ASN A 164 3.58 1.82 26.86
CA ASN A 164 2.94 1.22 28.05
C ASN A 164 1.61 1.90 28.47
N ASP A 165 0.94 2.59 27.55
CA ASP A 165 -0.40 3.16 27.79
C ASP A 165 -1.53 2.13 27.62
N MET A 166 -1.25 1.01 26.92
CA MET A 166 -2.18 -0.12 26.77
C MET A 166 -1.45 -1.46 26.93
N SER A 167 -2.14 -2.44 27.52
CA SER A 167 -1.74 -3.85 27.44
C SER A 167 -2.05 -4.45 26.06
N LEU A 168 -1.48 -5.63 25.75
CA LEU A 168 -1.76 -6.35 24.49
C LEU A 168 -3.25 -6.71 24.31
N ASP A 169 -3.94 -7.04 25.39
CA ASP A 169 -5.38 -7.35 25.37
C ASP A 169 -6.22 -6.09 25.07
N GLU A 170 -5.87 -4.95 25.68
CA GLU A 170 -6.49 -3.67 25.38
C GLU A 170 -6.23 -3.24 23.93
N ALA A 171 -5.03 -3.48 23.41
CA ALA A 171 -4.66 -3.23 22.03
C ALA A 171 -5.49 -4.04 21.03
N GLY A 172 -5.71 -5.34 21.29
CA GLY A 172 -6.57 -6.18 20.45
C GLY A 172 -8.03 -5.69 20.45
N LYS A 173 -8.56 -5.29 21.62
CA LYS A 173 -9.90 -4.71 21.75
C LYS A 173 -10.01 -3.34 21.08
N PHE A 174 -8.97 -2.51 21.16
CA PHE A 174 -8.89 -1.23 20.47
C PHE A 174 -8.91 -1.45 18.95
N HIS A 175 -8.01 -2.30 18.44
CA HIS A 175 -7.94 -2.68 17.03
C HIS A 175 -9.32 -3.10 16.51
N ALA A 176 -9.94 -4.12 17.13
CA ALA A 176 -11.23 -4.62 16.69
C ALA A 176 -12.38 -3.60 16.76
N ARG A 177 -12.38 -2.71 17.76
CA ARG A 177 -13.39 -1.66 17.90
C ARG A 177 -13.33 -0.65 16.76
N TRP A 178 -12.11 -0.35 16.30
CA TRP A 178 -11.87 0.67 15.27
C TRP A 178 -11.78 0.10 13.86
N THR A 179 -11.63 -1.21 13.69
CA THR A 179 -11.83 -1.89 12.41
C THR A 179 -13.32 -1.84 12.03
N PRO A 180 -13.69 -1.17 10.93
CA PRO A 180 -15.08 -1.07 10.54
C PRO A 180 -15.73 -2.43 10.27
N ARG A 181 -17.07 -2.44 10.21
CA ARG A 181 -17.89 -3.63 9.89
C ARG A 181 -17.76 -4.82 10.86
N LYS A 182 -17.03 -4.68 11.98
CA LYS A 182 -16.73 -5.76 12.95
C LYS A 182 -15.97 -6.92 12.31
N TRP A 183 -15.09 -6.61 11.36
CA TRP A 183 -14.32 -7.59 10.63
C TRP A 183 -13.10 -8.12 11.39
N SER A 184 -12.77 -7.50 12.53
CA SER A 184 -11.74 -8.00 13.45
C SER A 184 -12.38 -8.48 14.75
N ASP A 185 -12.00 -9.68 15.19
CA ASP A 185 -12.42 -10.27 16.47
C ASP A 185 -11.26 -10.24 17.47
N PRO A 186 -11.38 -9.49 18.58
CA PRO A 186 -10.30 -9.35 19.56
C PRO A 186 -9.98 -10.64 20.31
N ALA A 187 -10.88 -11.63 20.27
CA ALA A 187 -10.67 -12.94 20.89
C ALA A 187 -10.00 -13.95 19.93
N SER A 188 -9.75 -13.58 18.68
CA SER A 188 -9.15 -14.48 17.69
C SER A 188 -7.63 -14.64 17.89
N ASP A 189 -7.10 -15.84 17.58
CA ASP A 189 -5.64 -16.05 17.63
C ASP A 189 -4.90 -15.18 16.60
N LEU A 190 -5.58 -14.76 15.53
CA LEU A 190 -5.01 -13.85 14.54
C LEU A 190 -4.72 -12.49 15.16
N VAL A 191 -5.72 -11.86 15.79
CA VAL A 191 -5.52 -10.56 16.44
C VAL A 191 -4.46 -10.66 17.53
N ALA A 192 -4.46 -11.75 18.31
CA ALA A 192 -3.42 -11.99 19.32
C ALA A 192 -2.01 -12.09 18.69
N PHE A 193 -1.87 -12.82 17.58
CA PHE A 193 -0.61 -12.91 16.84
C PHE A 193 -0.17 -11.55 16.31
N GLU A 194 -1.07 -10.77 15.72
CA GLU A 194 -0.79 -9.43 15.21
C GLU A 194 -0.30 -8.48 16.32
N GLN A 195 -0.97 -8.46 17.48
CA GLN A 195 -0.53 -7.60 18.59
C GLN A 195 0.87 -8.01 19.09
N LEU A 196 1.17 -9.32 19.13
CA LEU A 196 2.51 -9.80 19.47
C LEU A 196 3.56 -9.42 18.40
N LEU A 197 3.19 -9.45 17.13
CA LEU A 197 4.06 -9.00 16.02
C LEU A 197 4.45 -7.53 16.22
N TYR A 198 3.48 -6.64 16.45
CA TYR A 198 3.76 -5.21 16.63
C TYR A 198 4.58 -4.90 17.89
N LEU A 199 4.42 -5.69 18.94
CA LEU A 199 5.28 -5.57 20.13
C LEU A 199 6.74 -5.95 19.81
N ARG A 200 6.94 -7.02 19.04
CA ARG A 200 8.28 -7.54 18.70
C ARG A 200 8.97 -6.76 17.58
N GLN A 201 8.21 -6.01 16.79
CA GLN A 201 8.70 -5.17 15.70
C GLN A 201 8.21 -3.73 15.88
N PRO A 202 8.83 -2.96 16.79
CA PRO A 202 8.48 -1.55 16.97
C PRO A 202 8.57 -0.79 15.64
N GLY A 203 7.53 -0.02 15.31
CA GLY A 203 7.44 0.71 14.05
C GLY A 203 6.74 -0.05 12.91
N TYR A 204 6.63 -1.38 12.96
CA TYR A 204 5.95 -2.14 11.90
C TYR A 204 4.44 -1.87 11.86
N GLY A 205 3.78 -1.75 13.02
CA GLY A 205 2.33 -1.48 13.04
C GLY A 205 1.95 -0.17 12.36
N VAL A 206 2.82 0.84 12.39
CA VAL A 206 2.58 2.17 11.81
C VAL A 206 3.10 2.31 10.38
N SER A 207 3.91 1.38 9.88
CA SER A 207 4.61 1.48 8.59
C SER A 207 3.66 1.74 7.42
N TYR A 208 2.52 1.04 7.40
CA TYR A 208 1.47 1.16 6.39
C TYR A 208 0.97 2.60 6.21
N VAL A 209 0.59 3.25 7.32
CA VAL A 209 -0.04 4.58 7.28
C VAL A 209 1.03 5.66 7.18
N THR A 210 2.12 5.54 7.94
CA THR A 210 3.20 6.54 7.93
C THR A 210 3.91 6.59 6.58
N GLY A 211 4.25 5.43 6.00
CA GLY A 211 4.84 5.36 4.66
C GLY A 211 3.89 5.82 3.55
N LYS A 212 2.58 5.53 3.67
CA LYS A 212 1.58 6.09 2.75
C LYS A 212 1.57 7.62 2.82
N LEU A 213 1.57 8.19 4.02
CA LEU A 213 1.60 9.65 4.19
C LEU A 213 2.87 10.29 3.60
N GLU A 214 4.02 9.62 3.71
CA GLU A 214 5.25 10.07 3.06
C GLU A 214 5.11 10.08 1.54
N LEU A 215 4.52 9.04 0.94
CA LEU A 215 4.30 8.99 -0.50
C LEU A 215 3.25 10.01 -0.97
N ASP A 216 2.13 10.15 -0.26
CA ASP A 216 1.11 11.16 -0.56
C ASP A 216 1.72 12.58 -0.56
N ARG A 217 2.64 12.82 0.39
CA ARG A 217 3.40 14.07 0.46
C ARG A 217 4.31 14.24 -0.77
N LEU A 218 5.08 13.23 -1.14
CA LEU A 218 5.94 13.30 -2.34
C LEU A 218 5.13 13.54 -3.63
N ILE A 219 3.97 12.89 -3.78
CA ILE A 219 3.06 13.12 -4.91
C ILE A 219 2.58 14.58 -4.92
N SER A 220 2.20 15.09 -3.75
CA SER A 220 1.73 16.48 -3.58
C SER A 220 2.82 17.50 -3.90
N GLU A 221 4.04 17.27 -3.41
CA GLU A 221 5.19 18.14 -3.68
C GLU A 221 5.57 18.11 -5.17
N TYR A 222 5.58 16.94 -5.82
CA TYR A 222 5.79 16.84 -7.28
C TYR A 222 4.69 17.55 -8.08
N ALA A 223 3.42 17.38 -7.71
CA ALA A 223 2.31 18.06 -8.37
C ALA A 223 2.42 19.59 -8.27
N TYR A 224 2.80 20.09 -7.09
CA TYR A 224 3.05 21.51 -6.87
C TYR A 224 4.21 22.02 -7.74
N ASP A 225 5.32 21.28 -7.83
CA ASP A 225 6.48 21.68 -8.64
C ASP A 225 6.13 21.74 -10.14
N GLN A 226 5.29 20.82 -10.63
CA GLN A 226 4.75 20.86 -12.00
C GLN A 226 3.88 22.10 -12.24
N GLU A 227 2.97 22.42 -11.29
CA GLU A 227 2.11 23.60 -11.36
C GLU A 227 2.94 24.90 -11.43
N GLN A 228 3.99 25.04 -10.60
CA GLN A 228 4.87 26.22 -10.61
C GLN A 228 5.57 26.43 -11.95
N ARG A 229 5.77 25.35 -12.73
CA ARG A 229 6.38 25.39 -14.07
C ARG A 229 5.36 25.56 -15.19
N GLY A 230 4.07 25.65 -14.87
CA GLY A 230 2.99 25.67 -15.86
C GLY A 230 2.82 24.33 -16.61
N ALA A 231 3.31 23.23 -16.03
CA ALA A 231 3.14 21.89 -16.58
C ALA A 231 1.92 21.20 -15.96
N ALA A 232 1.31 20.27 -16.71
CA ALA A 232 0.27 19.41 -16.15
C ALA A 232 0.88 18.37 -15.20
N PHE A 233 0.10 17.96 -14.20
CA PHE A 233 0.47 16.83 -13.34
C PHE A 233 0.53 15.53 -14.15
N ASP A 234 1.65 14.81 -14.06
CA ASP A 234 1.90 13.56 -14.78
C ASP A 234 2.28 12.47 -13.76
N LEU A 235 1.26 11.70 -13.35
CA LEU A 235 1.42 10.61 -12.39
C LEU A 235 2.26 9.44 -12.95
N PRO A 236 2.11 9.00 -14.22
CA PRO A 236 3.02 8.04 -14.84
C PRO A 236 4.49 8.46 -14.75
N GLU A 237 4.80 9.73 -15.03
CA GLU A 237 6.16 10.26 -14.94
C GLU A 237 6.69 10.25 -13.51
N PHE A 238 5.88 10.61 -12.52
CA PHE A 238 6.24 10.50 -11.10
C PHE A 238 6.63 9.06 -10.73
N PHE A 239 5.84 8.07 -11.15
CA PHE A 239 6.16 6.66 -10.91
C PHE A 239 7.40 6.17 -11.66
N ARG A 240 7.69 6.73 -12.84
CA ARG A 240 8.96 6.48 -13.55
C ARG A 240 10.15 6.95 -12.71
N ILE A 241 10.07 8.16 -12.15
CA ILE A 241 11.12 8.71 -11.27
C ILE A 241 11.30 7.83 -10.03
N LEU A 242 10.20 7.45 -9.35
CA LEU A 242 10.26 6.55 -8.19
C LEU A 242 10.93 5.21 -8.52
N LYS A 243 10.57 4.60 -9.66
CA LYS A 243 11.16 3.34 -10.11
C LYS A 243 12.67 3.47 -10.36
N GLU A 244 13.10 4.58 -10.96
CA GLU A 244 14.52 4.87 -11.20
C GLU A 244 15.32 5.09 -9.91
N ALA A 245 14.67 5.64 -8.89
CA ALA A 245 15.26 5.84 -7.57
C ALA A 245 15.49 4.53 -6.82
N GLY A 246 14.60 3.55 -6.99
CA GLY A 246 14.66 2.21 -6.40
C GLY A 246 13.93 2.08 -5.05
N ILE A 247 14.08 0.92 -4.41
CA ILE A 247 13.45 0.64 -3.10
C ILE A 247 14.32 1.22 -1.98
N VAL A 248 14.15 2.51 -1.73
CA VAL A 248 14.82 3.28 -0.66
C VAL A 248 13.80 4.12 0.10
N PRO A 249 14.10 4.64 1.30
CA PRO A 249 13.15 5.46 2.06
C PRO A 249 12.74 6.70 1.26
N PHE A 250 11.45 7.06 1.29
CA PHE A 250 10.89 8.20 0.55
C PHE A 250 11.60 9.53 0.88
N ALA A 251 12.01 9.72 2.14
CA ALA A 251 12.77 10.88 2.56
C ALA A 251 14.11 11.07 1.83
N THR A 252 14.68 10.01 1.23
CA THR A 252 15.99 10.06 0.54
C THR A 252 15.91 10.39 -0.95
N ILE A 253 14.70 10.45 -1.51
CA ILE A 253 14.47 10.66 -2.94
C ILE A 253 13.72 11.95 -3.23
N ASN A 254 13.50 12.80 -2.21
CA ASN A 254 12.74 14.03 -2.40
C ASN A 254 13.35 14.92 -3.49
N ASP A 255 14.68 15.07 -3.49
CA ASP A 255 15.41 15.86 -4.49
C ASP A 255 15.36 15.23 -5.91
N GLU A 256 15.10 13.92 -6.01
CA GLU A 256 14.92 13.21 -7.29
C GLU A 256 13.49 13.42 -7.82
N THR A 257 12.51 13.51 -6.91
CA THR A 257 11.09 13.73 -7.23
C THR A 257 10.69 15.19 -7.30
N THR A 258 11.43 16.12 -6.68
CA THR A 258 11.13 17.55 -6.61
C THR A 258 12.43 18.32 -6.76
N GLN A 259 12.49 19.36 -7.59
CA GLN A 259 13.73 20.15 -7.71
C GLN A 259 13.82 21.24 -6.62
N HIS A 260 12.75 21.46 -5.85
CA HIS A 260 12.72 22.43 -4.75
C HIS A 260 13.66 22.10 -3.57
N GLY A 261 14.02 20.82 -3.39
CA GLY A 261 14.96 20.41 -2.34
C GLY A 261 16.40 20.88 -2.54
N ALA A 262 16.77 21.26 -3.79
CA ALA A 262 18.08 21.80 -4.11
C ALA A 262 18.21 23.29 -3.73
N ASP A 263 17.14 24.08 -3.88
CA ASP A 263 17.16 25.53 -3.68
C ASP A 263 16.89 25.95 -2.23
N ALA A 264 16.29 25.08 -1.41
CA ALA A 264 15.97 25.37 -0.01
C ALA A 264 17.13 25.10 0.99
N ARG A 265 18.33 24.75 0.48
CA ARG A 265 19.54 24.47 1.28
C ARG A 265 20.64 25.54 1.18
N GLU A 266 20.34 26.70 0.58
CA GLU A 266 21.16 27.93 0.69
C GLU A 266 20.59 28.91 1.74
#